data_AF-A0AA36GPQ8-F1
#
_entry.id   AF-A0AA36GPQ8-F1
#
_cell.length_a   1.000
_cell.length_b   1.000
_cell.length_c   1.000
_cell.angle_alpha   90.00
_cell.angle_beta   90.00
_cell.angle_gamma   90.00
#
_symmetry.space_group_name_H-M   'P 1'
#
loop_
_entity.id
_entity.type
_entity.pdbx_description
1 polymer ?
#
loop_
_entity_poly.entity_id
_entity_poly.type
_entity_poly.pdbx_seq_one_letter_code
_entity_poly.pdbx_strand_id
1 'polypeptide(L)'
;MGSLLCILPCLFFVVAADPYDDPNTLPNKQVIVQLFEWKWKDIAAECENFLRYYGYGAVQTSPPNEHITLTQNNDMPWWIRYQPVSYKLQSRSGTEEEFVDMVNRCNNVGVRIIADAVINHMTGADQKKGVSGRDSSAGSDFDATQGSFPGVPYSSSDFHDCANDITSEDLKSNAQNVRIVQGPVGP
;
A
#
# COMPACT_ATOMS: atom_id res chain seq x y z
N MET A 1 -0.52 -20.85 -69.35
CA MET A 1 -0.21 -21.69 -68.18
C MET A 1 0.86 -20.94 -67.40
N GLY A 2 0.60 -20.03 -66.46
CA GLY A 2 -0.31 -20.05 -65.32
C GLY A 2 0.57 -19.83 -64.08
N SER A 3 0.96 -18.58 -63.81
CA SER A 3 1.84 -18.22 -62.67
C SER A 3 1.07 -18.32 -61.35
N LEU A 4 1.54 -19.19 -60.45
CA LEU A 4 0.97 -19.40 -59.13
C LEU A 4 1.63 -18.44 -58.13
N LEU A 5 0.92 -17.40 -57.73
CA LEU A 5 1.34 -16.48 -56.67
C LEU A 5 0.85 -17.04 -55.32
N CYS A 6 1.73 -17.64 -54.53
CA CYS A 6 1.40 -18.07 -53.16
C CYS A 6 1.34 -16.85 -52.24
N ILE A 7 0.14 -16.41 -51.90
CA ILE A 7 -0.09 -15.43 -50.82
C ILE A 7 -0.14 -16.22 -49.51
N LEU A 8 0.92 -16.15 -48.72
CA LEU A 8 0.94 -16.68 -47.35
C LEU A 8 0.12 -15.72 -46.46
N PRO A 9 -0.96 -16.16 -45.80
CA PRO A 9 -1.65 -15.30 -44.86
C PRO A 9 -0.82 -15.25 -43.57
N CYS A 10 -0.19 -14.10 -43.30
CA CYS A 10 0.34 -13.81 -41.97
C CYS A 10 -0.84 -13.81 -40.98
N LEU A 11 -1.02 -14.90 -40.24
CA LEU A 11 -1.84 -14.91 -39.04
C LEU A 11 -1.18 -13.96 -38.03
N PHE A 12 -1.71 -12.75 -37.93
CA PHE A 12 -1.47 -11.90 -36.76
C PHE A 12 -2.20 -12.53 -35.58
N PHE A 13 -1.47 -13.27 -34.75
CA PHE A 13 -1.95 -13.61 -33.42
C PHE A 13 -2.02 -12.31 -32.61
N VAL A 14 -3.23 -11.77 -32.46
CA VAL A 14 -3.50 -10.75 -31.46
C VAL A 14 -3.45 -11.47 -30.12
N VAL A 15 -2.28 -11.45 -29.46
CA VAL A 15 -2.20 -11.77 -28.04
C VAL A 15 -2.97 -10.65 -27.34
N ALA A 16 -4.14 -10.96 -26.79
CA ALA A 16 -4.81 -10.04 -25.89
C ALA A 16 -3.86 -9.78 -24.72
N ALA A 17 -3.43 -8.54 -24.56
CA ALA A 17 -2.67 -8.14 -23.38
C ALA A 17 -3.53 -8.45 -22.16
N ASP A 18 -2.98 -9.21 -21.21
CA ASP A 18 -3.66 -9.52 -19.97
C ASP A 18 -3.78 -8.20 -19.17
N PRO A 19 -4.99 -7.68 -18.90
CA PRO A 19 -5.16 -6.37 -18.27
C PRO A 19 -4.55 -6.28 -16.86
N TYR A 20 -4.17 -7.41 -16.26
CA TYR A 20 -3.56 -7.46 -14.93
C TYR A 20 -2.05 -7.14 -14.92
N ASP A 21 -1.35 -7.26 -16.05
CA ASP A 21 0.10 -7.06 -16.13
C ASP A 21 0.49 -5.68 -16.69
N ASP A 22 -0.49 -4.83 -17.04
CA ASP A 22 -0.23 -3.48 -17.55
C ASP A 22 0.05 -2.50 -16.39
N PRO A 23 1.27 -1.94 -16.27
CA PRO A 23 1.59 -0.96 -15.23
C PRO A 23 0.94 0.42 -15.47
N ASN A 24 0.18 0.59 -16.56
CA ASN A 24 -0.51 1.81 -16.96
C ASN A 24 0.41 3.02 -17.14
N THR A 25 1.69 2.78 -17.46
CA THR A 25 2.70 3.81 -17.70
C THR A 25 2.77 4.21 -19.18
N LEU A 26 3.39 5.34 -19.48
CA LEU A 26 3.64 5.73 -20.87
C LEU A 26 4.71 4.81 -21.52
N PRO A 27 4.67 4.56 -22.84
CA PRO A 27 5.57 3.60 -23.49
C PRO A 27 7.07 3.84 -23.24
N ASN A 28 7.48 5.09 -23.05
CA ASN A 28 8.87 5.49 -22.79
C ASN A 28 9.19 5.69 -21.31
N LYS A 29 8.32 5.22 -20.40
CA LYS A 29 8.44 5.40 -18.95
C LYS A 29 8.20 4.08 -18.23
N GLN A 30 9.25 3.28 -18.07
CA GLN A 30 9.15 1.90 -17.57
C GLN A 30 9.64 1.73 -16.13
N VAL A 31 10.33 2.74 -15.57
CA VAL A 31 10.91 2.63 -14.21
C VAL A 31 9.86 2.98 -13.15
N ILE A 32 9.75 2.13 -12.14
CA ILE A 32 8.97 2.41 -10.92
C ILE A 32 9.96 2.69 -9.79
N VAL A 33 9.70 3.74 -9.00
CA VAL A 33 10.49 4.09 -7.83
C VAL A 33 9.66 4.02 -6.57
N GLN A 34 10.20 3.43 -5.50
CA GLN A 34 9.60 3.51 -4.18
C GLN A 34 10.19 4.71 -3.44
N LEU A 35 9.40 5.77 -3.25
CA LEU A 35 9.79 6.94 -2.46
C LEU A 35 9.40 6.73 -1.00
N PHE A 36 10.15 5.84 -0.36
CA PHE A 36 9.87 5.35 0.99
C PHE A 36 9.89 6.47 2.03
N GLU A 37 8.77 6.65 2.75
CA GLU A 37 8.54 7.67 3.79
C GLU A 37 8.55 9.13 3.31
N TRP A 38 8.46 9.38 2.01
CA TRP A 38 8.35 10.74 1.49
C TRP A 38 6.95 11.33 1.77
N LYS A 39 6.90 12.65 1.95
CA LYS A 39 5.64 13.40 2.03
C LYS A 39 5.06 13.59 0.64
N TRP A 40 3.74 13.69 0.54
CA TRP A 40 3.07 13.78 -0.76
C TRP A 40 3.43 15.06 -1.52
N LYS A 41 3.64 16.17 -0.82
CA LYS A 41 4.17 17.42 -1.41
C LYS A 41 5.55 17.25 -2.06
N ASP A 42 6.43 16.48 -1.42
CA ASP A 42 7.79 16.24 -1.93
C ASP A 42 7.74 15.33 -3.15
N ILE A 43 6.91 14.28 -3.12
CA ILE A 43 6.66 13.40 -4.28
C ILE A 43 6.10 14.20 -5.46
N ALA A 44 5.13 15.09 -5.22
CA ALA A 44 4.54 15.92 -6.27
C ALA A 44 5.61 16.79 -6.95
N ALA A 45 6.49 17.42 -6.17
CA ALA A 45 7.60 18.20 -6.69
C ALA A 45 8.61 17.32 -7.44
N GLU A 46 8.92 16.13 -6.94
CA GLU A 46 9.87 15.19 -7.55
C GLU A 46 9.36 14.68 -8.91
N CYS A 47 8.05 14.41 -9.02
CA CYS A 47 7.39 14.09 -10.28
C CYS A 47 7.64 15.16 -11.36
N GLU A 48 7.46 16.43 -11.00
CA GLU A 48 7.55 17.56 -11.92
C GLU A 48 8.99 17.99 -12.22
N ASN A 49 9.87 17.93 -11.23
CA ASN A 49 11.23 18.48 -11.34
C ASN A 49 12.23 17.47 -11.86
N PHE A 50 12.01 16.17 -11.60
CA PHE A 50 12.98 15.12 -11.91
C PHE A 50 12.35 13.96 -12.68
N LEU A 51 11.45 13.19 -12.06
CA LEU A 51 11.02 11.88 -12.57
C LEU A 51 10.47 11.94 -13.99
N ARG A 52 9.75 13.01 -14.34
CA ARG A 52 9.18 13.18 -15.68
C ARG A 52 10.22 13.15 -16.81
N TYR A 53 11.47 13.52 -16.55
CA TYR A 53 12.54 13.65 -17.55
C TYR A 53 13.39 12.39 -17.70
N TYR A 54 13.36 11.47 -16.72
CA TYR A 54 14.32 10.35 -16.62
C TYR A 54 13.68 8.96 -16.74
N GLY A 55 12.55 8.84 -17.44
CA GLY A 55 11.96 7.53 -17.77
C GLY A 55 11.21 6.84 -16.62
N TYR A 56 10.92 7.55 -15.53
CA TYR A 56 10.07 7.03 -14.45
C TYR A 56 8.60 7.11 -14.84
N GLY A 57 7.93 5.95 -14.76
CA GLY A 57 6.53 5.77 -15.10
C GLY A 57 5.60 5.76 -13.89
N ALA A 58 6.10 5.38 -12.72
CA ALA A 58 5.30 5.38 -11.50
C ALA A 58 6.12 5.59 -10.22
N VAL A 59 5.45 6.07 -9.18
CA VAL A 59 5.95 6.13 -7.80
C VAL A 59 5.11 5.20 -6.94
N GLN A 60 5.76 4.31 -6.20
CA GLN A 60 5.14 3.62 -5.06
C GLN A 60 5.30 4.48 -3.81
N THR A 61 4.18 4.82 -3.17
CA THR A 61 4.18 5.53 -1.88
C THR A 61 4.18 4.54 -0.74
N SER A 62 4.67 4.94 0.44
CA SER A 62 4.34 4.25 1.70
C SER A 62 2.81 4.28 1.98
N PRO A 63 2.28 3.44 2.88
CA PRO A 63 0.83 3.29 3.08
C PRO A 63 0.12 4.63 3.36
N PRO A 64 -0.87 5.03 2.54
CA PRO A 64 -1.45 6.37 2.62
C PRO A 64 -2.59 6.48 3.65
N ASN A 65 -3.11 5.34 4.11
CA ASN A 65 -4.20 5.29 5.06
C ASN A 65 -3.76 5.65 6.50
N GLU A 66 -4.75 5.92 7.35
CA GLU A 66 -4.55 6.15 8.76
C GLU A 66 -3.91 4.94 9.44
N HIS A 67 -2.86 5.20 10.21
CA HIS A 67 -2.08 4.20 10.90
C HIS A 67 -1.83 4.59 12.36
N ILE A 68 -1.36 3.63 13.16
CA ILE A 68 -0.96 3.90 14.55
C ILE A 68 0.19 4.91 14.58
N THR A 69 0.28 5.68 15.66
CA THR A 69 1.44 6.52 15.96
C THR A 69 2.00 6.14 17.33
N LEU A 70 3.33 6.14 17.43
CA LEU A 70 4.07 5.97 18.67
C LEU A 70 5.48 6.54 18.49
N THR A 71 6.14 6.84 19.59
CA THR A 71 7.53 7.28 19.62
C THR A 71 8.37 6.24 20.35
N GLN A 72 9.43 5.76 19.69
CA GLN A 72 10.44 4.86 20.25
C GLN A 72 11.81 5.50 20.05
N ASN A 73 12.64 5.56 21.09
CA ASN A 73 13.99 6.14 21.01
C ASN A 73 14.01 7.59 20.46
N ASN A 74 13.02 8.40 20.84
CA ASN A 74 12.81 9.78 20.34
C ASN A 74 12.57 9.89 18.82
N ASP A 75 12.18 8.80 18.16
CA ASP A 75 11.79 8.79 16.76
C ASP A 75 10.50 7.98 16.55
N MET A 76 9.87 8.18 15.41
CA MET A 76 8.70 7.45 14.98
C MET A 76 9.14 6.37 13.99
N PRO A 77 9.07 5.08 14.35
CA PRO A 77 9.58 4.02 13.49
C PRO A 77 8.75 3.89 12.21
N TRP A 78 9.39 3.48 11.10
CA TRP A 78 8.74 3.36 9.80
C TRP A 78 7.61 2.32 9.77
N TRP A 79 7.75 1.25 10.56
CA TRP A 79 6.83 0.11 10.54
C TRP A 79 5.44 0.43 11.08
N ILE A 80 5.25 1.58 11.74
CA ILE A 80 3.92 2.00 12.23
C ILE A 80 2.91 2.12 11.08
N ARG A 81 3.37 2.45 9.87
CA ARG A 81 2.50 2.63 8.69
C ARG A 81 1.85 1.34 8.25
N TYR A 82 2.42 0.20 8.64
CA TYR A 82 1.91 -1.14 8.39
C TYR A 82 1.05 -1.65 9.54
N GLN A 83 0.53 -0.75 10.37
CA GLN A 83 -0.46 -1.03 11.42
C GLN A 83 -1.66 -0.08 11.22
N PRO A 84 -2.58 -0.40 10.30
CA PRO A 84 -3.74 0.42 9.99
C PRO A 84 -4.66 0.61 11.20
N VAL A 85 -5.23 1.81 11.30
CA VAL A 85 -6.29 2.14 12.27
C VAL A 85 -7.61 2.39 11.54
N SER A 86 -7.58 3.03 10.38
CA SER A 86 -8.71 3.15 9.46
C SER A 86 -8.24 3.31 8.02
N TYR A 87 -9.19 3.50 7.10
CA TYR A 87 -8.92 3.76 5.68
C TYR A 87 -9.01 5.25 5.31
N LYS A 88 -9.07 6.17 6.29
CA LYS A 88 -8.94 7.61 6.03
C LYS A 88 -7.58 7.90 5.39
N LEU A 89 -7.52 8.75 4.37
CA LEU A 89 -6.29 9.11 3.67
C LEU A 89 -5.53 10.24 4.39
N GLN A 90 -5.16 9.99 5.65
CA GLN A 90 -4.37 10.93 6.44
C GLN A 90 -3.31 10.17 7.24
N SER A 91 -2.05 10.41 6.88
CA SER A 91 -0.90 9.63 7.34
C SER A 91 0.26 10.54 7.72
N ARG A 92 1.39 9.95 8.14
CA ARG A 92 2.65 10.68 8.33
C ARG A 92 3.08 11.49 7.09
N SER A 93 2.65 11.11 5.89
CA SER A 93 2.99 11.80 4.64
C SER A 93 2.14 13.05 4.35
N GLY A 94 1.00 13.26 5.03
CA GLY A 94 0.14 14.45 4.85
C GLY A 94 -1.36 14.23 5.08
N THR A 95 -2.18 15.13 4.51
CA THR A 95 -3.67 15.04 4.44
C THR A 95 -4.20 14.53 3.10
N GLU A 96 -5.48 14.16 3.05
CA GLU A 96 -6.13 13.65 1.84
C GLU A 96 -6.03 14.64 0.68
N GLU A 97 -6.15 15.94 0.95
CA GLU A 97 -5.99 17.00 -0.05
C GLU A 97 -4.57 17.01 -0.64
N GLU A 98 -3.55 16.79 0.18
CA GLU A 98 -2.16 16.72 -0.27
C GLU A 98 -1.90 15.44 -1.09
N PHE A 99 -2.56 14.33 -0.74
CA PHE A 99 -2.50 13.09 -1.54
C PHE A 99 -3.15 13.32 -2.91
N VAL A 100 -4.33 13.93 -2.96
CA VAL A 100 -5.03 14.29 -4.21
C VAL A 100 -4.18 15.24 -5.06
N ASP A 101 -3.57 16.27 -4.48
CA ASP A 101 -2.67 17.19 -5.19
C ASP A 101 -1.50 16.44 -5.84
N MET A 102 -0.83 15.56 -5.07
CA MET A 102 0.28 14.74 -5.56
C MET A 102 -0.16 13.84 -6.72
N VAL A 103 -1.28 13.13 -6.58
CA VAL A 103 -1.82 12.26 -7.64
C VAL A 103 -2.09 13.06 -8.91
N ASN A 104 -2.72 14.24 -8.79
CA ASN A 104 -3.04 15.08 -9.94
C ASN A 104 -1.77 15.59 -10.65
N ARG A 105 -0.82 16.14 -9.89
CA ARG A 105 0.41 16.72 -10.43
C ARG A 105 1.32 15.67 -11.07
N CYS A 106 1.50 14.51 -10.43
CA CYS A 106 2.25 13.40 -11.01
C CYS A 106 1.59 12.87 -12.28
N ASN A 107 0.26 12.65 -12.28
CA ASN A 107 -0.44 12.17 -13.47
C ASN A 107 -0.36 13.16 -14.65
N ASN A 108 -0.43 14.47 -14.39
CA ASN A 108 -0.31 15.51 -15.42
C ASN A 108 1.05 15.50 -16.15
N VAL A 109 2.11 14.97 -15.52
CA VAL A 109 3.43 14.79 -16.14
C VAL A 109 3.70 13.34 -16.55
N GLY A 110 2.67 12.50 -16.57
CA GLY A 110 2.75 11.10 -16.98
C GLY A 110 3.55 10.23 -16.02
N VAL A 111 3.47 10.49 -14.70
CA VAL A 111 3.99 9.63 -13.63
C VAL A 111 2.81 9.14 -12.81
N ARG A 112 2.61 7.82 -12.76
CA ARG A 112 1.52 7.17 -12.02
C ARG A 112 1.85 7.05 -10.53
N ILE A 113 0.81 6.86 -9.72
CA ILE A 113 0.95 6.60 -8.29
C ILE A 113 0.46 5.18 -8.00
N ILE A 114 1.28 4.40 -7.31
CA ILE A 114 0.96 3.07 -6.78
C ILE A 114 0.87 3.22 -5.27
N ALA A 115 -0.32 3.03 -4.72
CA ALA A 115 -0.53 3.05 -3.27
C ALA A 115 -0.14 1.71 -2.66
N ASP A 116 0.69 1.73 -1.61
CA ASP A 116 0.93 0.55 -0.78
C ASP A 116 -0.30 0.25 0.08
N ALA A 117 -0.96 -0.87 -0.19
CA ALA A 117 -2.24 -1.24 0.39
C ALA A 117 -2.08 -2.32 1.48
N VAL A 118 -2.17 -1.90 2.75
CA VAL A 118 -2.13 -2.80 3.91
C VAL A 118 -3.54 -3.20 4.28
N ILE A 119 -4.01 -4.32 3.71
CA ILE A 119 -5.42 -4.77 3.83
C ILE A 119 -5.59 -6.09 4.59
N ASN A 120 -4.49 -6.74 4.95
CA ASN A 120 -4.53 -8.06 5.60
C ASN A 120 -4.78 -7.96 7.11
N HIS A 121 -4.46 -6.83 7.74
CA HIS A 121 -4.51 -6.63 9.18
C HIS A 121 -4.69 -5.18 9.58
N MET A 122 -4.91 -4.99 10.89
CA MET A 122 -4.95 -3.69 11.57
C MET A 122 -3.76 -3.55 12.55
N THR A 123 -3.89 -2.86 13.68
CA THR A 123 -2.79 -2.74 14.68
C THR A 123 -2.48 -4.05 15.40
N GLY A 124 -1.34 -4.11 16.11
CA GLY A 124 -1.01 -5.24 16.98
C GLY A 124 -2.10 -5.53 18.03
N ALA A 125 -2.35 -6.81 18.33
CA ALA A 125 -3.47 -7.25 19.15
C ALA A 125 -3.41 -6.79 20.62
N ASP A 126 -2.22 -6.44 21.11
CA ASP A 126 -1.99 -5.89 22.45
C ASP A 126 -2.08 -4.36 22.51
N GLN A 127 -2.46 -3.71 21.41
CA GLN A 127 -2.39 -2.26 21.27
C GLN A 127 -3.76 -1.59 21.41
N LYS A 128 -3.73 -0.43 22.06
CA LYS A 128 -4.91 0.39 22.32
C LYS A 128 -4.53 1.87 22.31
N LYS A 129 -5.41 2.70 21.76
CA LYS A 129 -5.24 4.15 21.79
C LYS A 129 -5.15 4.66 23.24
N GLY A 130 -4.22 5.58 23.48
CA GLY A 130 -3.97 6.17 24.80
C GLY A 130 -3.14 5.29 25.74
N VAL A 131 -2.74 4.08 25.35
CA VAL A 131 -1.93 3.16 26.18
C VAL A 131 -0.48 3.13 25.71
N SER A 132 0.45 3.39 26.63
CA SER A 132 1.91 3.53 26.38
C SER A 132 2.26 4.47 25.21
N GLY A 133 1.55 5.59 25.11
CA GLY A 133 1.85 6.64 24.11
C GLY A 133 1.39 6.31 22.68
N ARG A 134 0.50 5.33 22.51
CA ARG A 134 -0.08 4.97 21.21
C ARG A 134 -1.24 5.90 20.85
N ASP A 135 -1.25 6.41 19.62
CA ASP A 135 -2.34 7.18 19.03
C ASP A 135 -2.50 6.79 17.55
N SER A 136 -3.11 7.65 16.75
CA SER A 136 -3.58 7.42 15.39
C SER A 136 -3.29 8.66 14.54
N SER A 137 -2.89 8.48 13.29
CA SER A 137 -2.49 9.61 12.44
C SER A 137 -3.64 10.52 12.00
N ALA A 138 -4.90 10.06 12.09
CA ALA A 138 -6.10 10.79 11.70
C ALA A 138 -7.18 10.82 12.81
N GLY A 139 -6.78 10.55 14.05
CA GLY A 139 -7.59 10.72 15.25
C GLY A 139 -8.64 9.63 15.52
N SER A 140 -8.76 8.60 14.69
CA SER A 140 -9.71 7.50 14.95
C SER A 140 -9.37 6.76 16.24
N ASP A 141 -10.41 6.27 16.92
CA ASP A 141 -10.23 5.42 18.09
C ASP A 141 -9.92 3.97 17.66
N PHE A 142 -9.23 3.23 18.52
CA PHE A 142 -9.01 1.79 18.35
C PHE A 142 -8.69 1.10 19.68
N ASP A 143 -9.19 -0.12 19.81
CA ASP A 143 -8.86 -1.04 20.89
C ASP A 143 -8.70 -2.45 20.30
N ALA A 144 -7.48 -2.78 19.86
CA ALA A 144 -7.20 -4.06 19.23
C ALA A 144 -7.30 -5.22 20.21
N THR A 145 -7.18 -4.96 21.53
CA THR A 145 -7.39 -5.98 22.57
C THR A 145 -8.83 -6.51 22.57
N GLN A 146 -9.76 -5.78 21.95
CA GLN A 146 -11.16 -6.15 21.75
C GLN A 146 -11.52 -6.29 20.26
N GLY A 147 -10.53 -6.22 19.35
CA GLY A 147 -10.75 -6.20 17.90
C GLY A 147 -11.58 -5.00 17.41
N SER A 148 -11.53 -3.86 18.10
CA SER A 148 -12.39 -2.70 17.81
C SER A 148 -11.65 -1.62 17.02
N PHE A 149 -12.15 -1.31 15.82
CA PHE A 149 -11.65 -0.24 14.94
C PHE A 149 -12.82 0.59 14.40
N PRO A 150 -13.46 1.44 15.23
CA PRO A 150 -14.67 2.19 14.87
C PRO A 150 -14.48 3.19 13.71
N GLY A 151 -13.23 3.52 13.35
CA GLY A 151 -12.93 4.34 12.18
C GLY A 151 -13.25 3.68 10.83
N VAL A 152 -13.46 2.34 10.80
CA VAL A 152 -13.77 1.58 9.58
C VAL A 152 -15.26 1.31 9.39
N PRO A 153 -15.93 0.40 10.13
CA PRO A 153 -15.97 0.22 11.58
C PRO A 153 -15.87 -1.28 11.99
N TYR A 154 -14.66 -1.83 12.09
CA TYR A 154 -14.49 -3.25 12.41
C TYR A 154 -14.69 -3.54 13.89
N SER A 155 -15.11 -4.78 14.14
CA SER A 155 -15.31 -5.41 15.44
C SER A 155 -14.63 -6.78 15.46
N SER A 156 -14.61 -7.44 16.61
CA SER A 156 -13.99 -8.77 16.76
C SER A 156 -14.51 -9.82 15.77
N SER A 157 -15.77 -9.71 15.30
CA SER A 157 -16.32 -10.64 14.31
C SER A 157 -15.73 -10.50 12.91
N ASP A 158 -15.02 -9.41 12.64
CA ASP A 158 -14.36 -9.14 11.35
C ASP A 158 -12.92 -9.68 11.31
N PHE A 159 -12.42 -10.20 12.44
CA PHE A 159 -11.11 -10.81 12.58
C PHE A 159 -11.22 -12.32 12.76
N HIS A 160 -10.14 -13.03 12.45
CA HIS A 160 -10.05 -14.45 12.78
C HIS A 160 -9.87 -14.65 14.29
N ASP A 161 -10.40 -15.76 14.83
CA ASP A 161 -10.19 -16.13 16.22
C ASP A 161 -8.72 -16.48 16.49
N CYS A 162 -8.09 -15.71 17.37
CA CYS A 162 -6.69 -15.86 17.75
C CYS A 162 -6.53 -16.75 19.01
N ALA A 163 -7.25 -17.87 19.07
CA ALA A 163 -7.21 -18.75 20.24
C ALA A 163 -5.85 -19.43 20.46
N ASN A 164 -4.97 -19.45 19.45
CA ASN A 164 -3.63 -20.03 19.52
C ASN A 164 -2.61 -19.14 18.79
N ASP A 165 -1.38 -19.10 19.30
CA ASP A 165 -0.24 -18.49 18.60
C ASP A 165 0.08 -19.24 17.30
N ILE A 166 0.61 -18.50 16.32
CA ILE A 166 1.07 -19.07 15.05
C ILE A 166 2.25 -20.00 15.32
N THR A 167 2.16 -21.24 14.83
CA THR A 167 3.26 -22.20 14.85
C THR A 167 3.99 -22.24 13.51
N SER A 168 5.21 -22.77 13.50
CA SER A 168 5.99 -22.94 12.25
C SER A 168 5.33 -23.88 11.23
N GLU A 169 4.39 -24.72 11.68
CA GLU A 169 3.62 -25.63 10.82
C GLU A 169 2.49 -24.91 10.10
N ASP A 170 1.90 -23.88 10.72
CA ASP A 170 0.85 -23.06 10.12
C ASP A 170 1.36 -22.34 8.87
N LEU A 171 2.62 -21.87 8.89
CA LEU A 171 3.29 -21.24 7.74
C LEU A 171 3.33 -22.13 6.48
N LYS A 172 3.24 -23.45 6.64
CA LYS A 172 3.33 -24.41 5.54
C LYS A 172 1.99 -25.02 5.15
N SER A 173 1.07 -25.14 6.11
CA SER A 173 -0.10 -26.01 5.97
C SER A 173 -1.43 -25.33 6.30
N ASN A 174 -1.42 -24.15 6.92
CA ASN A 174 -2.63 -23.52 7.41
C ASN A 174 -2.62 -22.00 7.20
N ALA A 175 -2.89 -21.59 5.97
CA ALA A 175 -3.00 -20.17 5.61
C ALA A 175 -4.09 -19.41 6.39
N GLN A 176 -5.05 -20.10 7.02
CA GLN A 176 -6.05 -19.47 7.89
C GLN A 176 -5.47 -19.08 9.26
N ASN A 177 -4.65 -19.96 9.87
CA ASN A 177 -3.97 -19.67 11.14
C ASN A 177 -2.87 -18.60 10.99
N VAL A 178 -2.26 -18.47 9.81
CA VAL A 178 -1.21 -17.47 9.53
C VAL A 178 -1.79 -16.07 9.27
N ARG A 179 -3.13 -15.93 9.16
CA ARG A 179 -3.79 -14.64 8.98
C ARG A 179 -3.96 -13.89 10.32
N ILE A 180 -2.80 -13.38 10.75
CA ILE A 180 -2.48 -12.24 11.61
C ILE A 180 -2.98 -12.25 13.05
N VAL A 181 -2.09 -12.78 13.90
CA VAL A 181 -1.67 -12.10 15.13
C VAL A 181 -0.35 -11.39 14.79
N GLN A 182 -0.30 -10.06 14.79
CA GLN A 182 1.00 -9.40 14.98
C GLN A 182 1.40 -9.68 16.44
N GLY A 183 2.15 -10.76 16.66
CA GLY A 183 2.92 -10.94 17.88
C GLY A 183 3.91 -9.78 18.04
N PRO A 184 4.40 -9.51 19.26
CA PRO A 184 5.34 -8.44 19.50
C PRO A 184 6.49 -8.55 18.49
N VAL A 185 6.66 -7.52 17.67
CA VAL A 185 7.83 -7.40 16.80
C VAL A 185 9.01 -7.29 17.75
N GLY A 186 9.72 -8.41 17.94
CA GLY A 186 10.89 -8.49 18.81
C GLY A 186 11.97 -7.49 18.38
N PRO A 187 12.89 -7.15 19.31
CA PRO A 187 13.90 -6.11 19.14
C PRO A 187 14.83 -6.33 17.93
#